data_AF-A0A444J6Z1-F1
#
_entry.id   AF-A0A444J6Z1-F1
#
_cell.length_a   1.000
_cell.length_b   1.000
_cell.length_c   1.000
_cell.angle_alpha   90.00
_cell.angle_beta   90.00
_cell.angle_gamma   90.00
#
_symmetry.space_group_name_H-M   'P 1'
#
loop_
_entity.id
_entity.type
_entity.pdbx_description
1 polymer ?
#
loop_
_entity_poly.entity_id
_entity_poly.type
_entity_poly.pdbx_seq_one_letter_code
_entity_poly.pdbx_strand_id
1 'polypeptide(L)'
;MNPVRFLEEKLKKGHTVLLDGATGTELEHRGVPMNSAAWSVEAVYSHPDVVQDIHEDYIRAGVDVITVNSFSMGRHMFISAGLADDFRQLNRSAVELAIRARDRTATAPVAIAGSIAPTTITPHPKGGGKPF
;
A
#
# COMPACT_ATOMS: atom_id res chain seq x y z
N MET A 1 -14.40 9.49 16.85
CA MET A 1 -14.56 8.05 17.13
C MET A 1 -13.23 7.37 16.75
N ASN A 2 -12.66 6.48 17.58
CA ASN A 2 -11.41 5.79 17.24
C ASN A 2 -11.69 4.75 16.13
N PRO A 3 -11.14 4.91 14.90
CA PRO A 3 -11.48 4.06 13.75
C PRO A 3 -10.99 2.61 13.90
N VAL A 4 -10.12 2.31 14.87
CA VAL A 4 -9.58 0.97 15.12
C VAL A 4 -10.09 0.33 16.41
N ARG A 5 -11.05 0.95 17.09
CA ARG A 5 -11.59 0.45 18.38
C ARG A 5 -12.10 -1.00 18.29
N PHE A 6 -12.69 -1.39 17.16
CA PHE A 6 -13.19 -2.75 16.97
C PHE A 6 -12.06 -3.80 16.99
N LEU A 7 -10.85 -3.45 16.54
CA LEU A 7 -9.67 -4.31 16.62
C LEU A 7 -9.25 -4.52 18.08
N GLU A 8 -9.21 -3.45 18.87
CA GLU A 8 -8.88 -3.54 20.30
C GLU A 8 -9.87 -4.44 21.04
N GLU A 9 -11.17 -4.32 20.73
CA GLU A 9 -12.21 -5.16 21.31
C GLU A 9 -12.08 -6.63 20.87
N LYS A 10 -11.73 -6.88 19.61
CA LYS A 10 -11.46 -8.23 19.07
C LYS A 10 -10.28 -8.87 19.80
N LEU A 11 -9.17 -8.15 19.94
CA LEU A 11 -7.97 -8.61 20.66
C LEU A 11 -8.24 -8.86 22.15
N LYS A 12 -8.97 -7.96 22.83
CA LYS A 12 -9.36 -8.13 24.25
C LYS A 12 -10.22 -9.37 24.49
N LYS A 13 -11.01 -9.79 23.50
CA LYS A 13 -11.82 -11.03 23.53
C LYS A 13 -11.03 -12.29 23.16
N GLY A 14 -9.73 -12.16 22.84
CA GLY A 14 -8.90 -13.29 22.40
C GLY A 14 -9.19 -13.77 20.97
N HIS A 15 -9.85 -12.95 20.16
CA HIS A 15 -10.14 -13.28 18.76
C HIS A 15 -8.98 -12.90 17.85
N THR A 16 -8.82 -13.62 16.75
CA THR A 16 -7.81 -13.36 15.71
C THR A 16 -8.15 -12.10 14.90
N VAL A 17 -7.14 -11.26 14.65
CA VAL A 17 -7.21 -10.17 13.67
C VAL A 17 -6.57 -10.64 12.37
N LEU A 18 -7.32 -10.58 11.27
CA LEU A 18 -6.87 -10.99 9.94
C LEU A 18 -6.37 -9.76 9.16
N LEU A 19 -5.11 -9.81 8.74
CA LEU A 19 -4.50 -8.84 7.83
C LEU A 19 -4.67 -9.30 6.38
N ASP A 20 -4.52 -8.37 5.44
CA ASP A 20 -4.48 -8.68 4.02
C ASP A 20 -3.17 -9.36 3.57
N GLY A 21 -3.16 -9.74 2.30
CA GLY A 21 -2.05 -10.46 1.67
C GLY A 21 -1.12 -9.56 0.85
N ALA A 22 -0.32 -10.18 -0.02
CA ALA A 22 0.68 -9.48 -0.81
C ALA A 22 0.07 -8.69 -1.98
N THR A 23 0.08 -7.36 -1.91
CA THR A 23 -0.34 -6.49 -3.03
C THR A 23 0.60 -6.58 -4.23
N GLY A 24 1.92 -6.67 -4.01
CA GLY A 24 2.90 -6.73 -5.11
C GLY A 24 2.74 -7.97 -6.01
N THR A 25 2.52 -9.14 -5.40
CA THR A 25 2.25 -10.39 -6.11
C THR A 25 0.95 -10.32 -6.89
N GLU A 26 -0.08 -9.71 -6.30
CA GLU A 26 -1.38 -9.53 -6.92
C GLU A 26 -1.37 -8.52 -8.09
N LEU A 27 -0.50 -7.51 -8.04
CA LEU A 27 -0.23 -6.61 -9.17
C LEU A 27 0.41 -7.37 -10.34
N GLU A 28 1.46 -8.15 -10.05
CA GLU A 28 2.14 -8.98 -11.05
C GLU A 28 1.19 -9.99 -11.70
N HIS A 29 0.37 -10.68 -10.90
CA HIS A 29 -0.65 -11.62 -11.40
C HIS A 29 -1.70 -10.95 -12.30
N ARG A 30 -2.03 -9.67 -12.06
CA ARG A 30 -2.94 -8.89 -12.91
C ARG A 30 -2.25 -8.21 -14.10
N GLY A 31 -0.97 -8.51 -14.34
CA GLY A 31 -0.21 -8.03 -15.49
C GLY A 31 0.31 -6.59 -15.36
N VAL A 32 0.33 -6.04 -14.15
CA VAL A 32 0.94 -4.71 -13.91
C VAL A 32 2.47 -4.84 -14.03
N PRO A 33 3.14 -4.01 -14.84
CA PRO A 33 4.60 -4.02 -14.92
C PRO A 33 5.27 -3.75 -13.57
N MET A 34 6.22 -4.61 -13.19
CA MET A 34 6.89 -4.51 -11.91
C MET A 34 8.26 -3.83 -12.04
N ASN A 35 8.40 -2.64 -11.46
CA ASN A 35 9.68 -1.97 -11.28
C ASN A 35 10.32 -2.39 -9.95
N SER A 36 11.54 -2.93 -9.99
CA SER A 36 12.25 -3.43 -8.81
C SER A 36 12.47 -2.38 -7.71
N ALA A 37 12.47 -1.09 -8.05
CA ALA A 37 12.68 0.01 -7.11
C ALA A 37 11.42 0.82 -6.80
N ALA A 38 10.38 0.81 -7.65
CA ALA A 38 9.26 1.74 -7.50
C ALA A 38 7.89 1.18 -7.89
N TRP A 39 7.72 -0.15 -7.89
CA TRP A 39 6.46 -0.80 -8.28
C TRP A 39 5.21 -0.23 -7.59
N SER A 40 5.28 0.18 -6.31
CA SER A 40 4.11 0.77 -5.63
C SER A 40 3.76 2.14 -6.22
N VAL A 41 4.76 2.97 -6.52
CA VAL A 41 4.59 4.30 -7.10
C VAL A 41 4.00 4.18 -8.50
N GLU A 42 4.59 3.32 -9.34
CA GLU A 42 4.14 3.12 -10.72
C GLU A 42 2.73 2.54 -10.76
N ALA A 43 2.40 1.58 -9.91
CA ALA A 43 1.05 1.00 -9.84
C ALA A 43 0.00 2.06 -9.46
N VAL A 44 0.26 2.90 -8.46
CA VAL A 44 -0.67 3.98 -8.06
C VAL A 44 -0.82 5.03 -9.16
N TYR A 45 0.26 5.34 -9.88
CA TYR A 45 0.24 6.32 -10.96
C TYR A 45 -0.46 5.81 -12.23
N SER A 46 -0.15 4.60 -12.67
CA SER A 46 -0.54 4.08 -13.99
C SER A 46 -1.71 3.09 -13.96
N HIS A 47 -1.91 2.37 -12.85
CA HIS A 47 -2.94 1.35 -12.70
C HIS A 47 -3.72 1.51 -11.37
N PRO A 48 -4.24 2.71 -11.05
CA PRO A 48 -4.92 2.95 -9.78
C PRO A 48 -6.14 2.05 -9.58
N ASP A 49 -6.88 1.73 -10.65
CA ASP A 49 -8.05 0.86 -10.58
C ASP A 49 -7.66 -0.56 -10.14
N VAL A 50 -6.54 -1.09 -10.65
CA VAL A 50 -6.02 -2.42 -10.25
C VAL A 50 -5.63 -2.44 -8.77
N VAL A 51 -5.03 -1.35 -8.27
CA VAL A 51 -4.70 -1.20 -6.84
C VAL A 51 -5.97 -1.19 -5.99
N GLN A 52 -7.01 -0.48 -6.43
CA GLN A 52 -8.29 -0.47 -5.73
C GLN A 52 -8.93 -1.86 -5.72
N ASP A 53 -8.97 -2.55 -6.87
CA ASP A 53 -9.55 -3.88 -7.02
C ASP A 53 -8.89 -4.90 -6.09
N ILE A 54 -7.55 -4.87 -5.95
CA ILE A 54 -6.83 -5.71 -4.99
C ILE A 54 -7.30 -5.48 -3.55
N HIS A 55 -7.45 -4.22 -3.14
CA HIS A 55 -7.97 -3.91 -1.81
C HIS A 55 -9.42 -4.41 -1.65
N GLU A 56 -10.26 -4.21 -2.66
CA GLU A 56 -11.64 -4.71 -2.65
C GLU A 56 -11.68 -6.24 -2.52
N ASP A 57 -10.80 -6.96 -3.21
CA ASP A 57 -10.72 -8.43 -3.14
C ASP A 57 -10.33 -8.92 -1.75
N TYR A 58 -9.34 -8.29 -1.10
CA TYR A 58 -9.00 -8.61 0.29
C TYR A 58 -10.13 -8.28 1.26
N ILE A 59 -10.85 -7.18 1.05
CA ILE A 59 -12.03 -6.85 1.85
C ILE A 59 -13.13 -7.91 1.69
N ARG A 60 -13.40 -8.37 0.45
CA ARG A 60 -14.36 -9.46 0.18
C ARG A 60 -13.94 -10.78 0.83
N ALA A 61 -12.64 -11.02 0.95
CA ALA A 61 -12.10 -12.19 1.64
C ALA A 61 -12.28 -12.15 3.17
N GLY A 62 -12.72 -11.01 3.74
CA GLY A 62 -13.10 -10.90 5.15
C GLY A 62 -11.97 -10.46 6.08
N VAL A 63 -10.98 -9.72 5.58
CA VAL A 63 -9.91 -9.16 6.40
C VAL A 63 -10.43 -8.09 7.36
N ASP A 64 -9.80 -7.98 8.53
CA ASP A 64 -10.06 -6.88 9.47
C ASP A 64 -9.25 -5.62 9.14
N VAL A 65 -8.12 -5.80 8.45
CA VAL A 65 -7.17 -4.73 8.14
C VAL A 65 -6.65 -4.90 6.72
N ILE A 66 -6.74 -3.85 5.92
CA ILE A 66 -5.97 -3.72 4.67
C ILE A 66 -4.76 -2.81 4.87
N THR A 67 -3.69 -3.08 4.14
CA THR A 67 -2.48 -2.26 4.09
C THR A 67 -2.50 -1.41 2.82
N VAL A 68 -2.29 -0.11 2.95
CA VAL A 68 -2.17 0.81 1.80
C VAL A 68 -0.99 0.35 0.95
N ASN A 69 -1.11 0.42 -0.39
CA ASN A 69 -0.02 0.18 -1.34
C ASN A 69 1.05 1.31 -1.28
N SER A 70 1.66 1.51 -0.11
CA SER A 70 2.62 2.59 0.17
C SER A 70 4.00 2.08 0.58
N PHE A 71 4.27 0.78 0.46
CA PHE A 71 5.54 0.18 0.89
C PHE A 71 6.75 0.87 0.21
N SER A 72 6.78 0.93 -1.12
CA SER A 72 7.88 1.57 -1.86
C SER A 72 7.64 3.05 -2.22
N MET A 73 6.90 3.79 -1.38
CA MET A 73 6.52 5.18 -1.66
C MET A 73 7.34 6.24 -0.90
N GLY A 74 8.57 5.91 -0.47
CA GLY A 74 9.51 6.89 0.10
C GLY A 74 10.07 7.86 -0.96
N ARG A 75 10.43 9.09 -0.56
CA ARG A 75 10.87 10.14 -1.50
C ARG A 75 12.02 9.72 -2.43
N HIS A 76 12.94 8.89 -1.93
CA HIS A 76 14.07 8.38 -2.71
C HIS A 76 13.63 7.44 -3.86
N MET A 77 12.52 6.70 -3.69
CA MET A 77 11.98 5.80 -4.73
C MET A 77 11.32 6.59 -5.86
N PHE A 78 10.65 7.71 -5.52
CA PHE A 78 10.06 8.61 -6.52
C PHE A 78 11.13 9.27 -7.40
N ILE A 79 12.30 9.60 -6.85
CA ILE A 79 13.43 10.12 -7.64
C ILE A 79 13.87 9.07 -8.67
N SER A 80 14.02 7.82 -8.25
CA SER A 80 14.38 6.71 -9.15
C SER A 80 13.33 6.44 -10.22
N ALA A 81 12.06 6.75 -9.95
CA ALA A 81 10.95 6.64 -10.91
C ALA A 81 10.76 7.87 -11.79
N GLY A 82 11.52 8.96 -11.59
CA GLY A 82 11.32 10.22 -12.31
C GLY A 82 10.04 10.99 -11.92
N LEU A 83 9.47 10.69 -10.75
CA LEU A 83 8.18 11.22 -10.26
C LEU A 83 8.33 12.07 -8.98
N ALA A 84 9.52 12.63 -8.73
CA ALA A 84 9.85 13.30 -7.47
C ALA A 84 8.85 14.40 -7.05
N ASP A 85 8.30 15.13 -8.02
CA ASP A 85 7.35 16.24 -7.80
C ASP A 85 5.96 15.74 -7.38
N ASP A 86 5.61 14.51 -7.76
CA ASP A 86 4.32 13.88 -7.48
C ASP A 86 4.27 13.17 -6.11
N PHE A 87 5.36 13.21 -5.34
CA PHE A 87 5.52 12.48 -4.08
C PHE A 87 4.32 12.60 -3.13
N ARG A 88 3.88 13.83 -2.85
CA ARG A 88 2.76 14.08 -1.93
C ARG A 88 1.42 13.66 -2.53
N GLN A 89 1.24 13.90 -3.83
CA GLN A 89 0.00 13.59 -4.52
C GLN A 89 -0.21 12.08 -4.59
N LEU A 90 0.77 11.32 -5.06
CA LEU A 90 0.62 9.88 -5.22
C LEU A 90 0.53 9.14 -3.88
N ASN A 91 1.25 9.57 -2.83
CA ASN A 91 1.05 9.01 -1.49
C ASN A 91 -0.40 9.22 -0.99
N ARG A 92 -0.97 10.40 -1.25
CA ARG A 92 -2.37 10.67 -0.91
C ARG A 92 -3.31 9.80 -1.74
N SER A 93 -3.08 9.68 -3.04
CA SER A 93 -3.88 8.83 -3.93
C SER A 93 -3.87 7.36 -3.50
N ALA A 94 -2.73 6.83 -3.03
CA ALA A 94 -2.65 5.47 -2.49
C ALA A 94 -3.61 5.26 -1.30
N VAL A 95 -3.65 6.22 -0.37
CA VAL A 95 -4.57 6.17 0.79
C VAL A 95 -6.03 6.32 0.33
N GLU A 96 -6.31 7.21 -0.62
CA GLU A 96 -7.65 7.42 -1.18
C GLU A 96 -8.19 6.17 -1.90
N LEU A 97 -7.33 5.40 -2.56
CA LEU A 97 -7.70 4.13 -3.19
C LEU A 97 -8.13 3.09 -2.15
N ALA A 98 -7.36 2.93 -1.06
CA ALA A 98 -7.72 2.03 0.04
C ALA A 98 -9.04 2.45 0.74
N ILE A 99 -9.24 3.76 0.93
CA ILE A 99 -10.50 4.30 1.48
C ILE A 99 -11.67 4.00 0.56
N ARG A 100 -11.53 4.28 -0.75
CA ARG A 100 -12.57 3.99 -1.75
C ARG A 100 -12.92 2.50 -1.80
N ALA A 101 -11.92 1.62 -1.78
CA ALA A 101 -12.13 0.17 -1.77
C ALA A 101 -12.96 -0.27 -0.56
N ARG A 102 -12.58 0.21 0.64
CA ARG A 102 -13.33 -0.04 1.88
C ARG A 102 -14.75 0.47 1.79
N ASP A 103 -14.93 1.74 1.43
CA ASP A 103 -16.24 2.39 1.45
C ASP A 103 -17.20 1.77 0.41
N ARG A 104 -16.68 1.20 -0.69
CA ARG A 104 -17.47 0.48 -1.72
C ARG A 104 -17.83 -0.95 -1.34
N THR A 105 -16.99 -1.64 -0.57
CA THR A 105 -17.03 -3.11 -0.49
C THR A 105 -17.25 -3.65 0.92
N ALA A 106 -16.84 -2.92 1.94
CA ALA A 106 -16.87 -3.43 3.31
C ALA A 106 -18.30 -3.54 3.85
N THR A 107 -18.69 -4.76 4.25
CA THR A 107 -19.97 -5.03 4.94
C THR A 107 -19.81 -5.07 6.48
N ALA A 108 -18.58 -4.92 6.97
CA ALA A 108 -18.19 -4.86 8.37
C ALA A 108 -17.03 -3.86 8.53
N PRO A 109 -16.68 -3.44 9.77
CA PRO A 109 -15.54 -2.55 9.98
C PRO A 109 -14.24 -3.14 9.44
N VAL A 110 -13.52 -2.38 8.62
CA VAL A 110 -12.17 -2.70 8.12
C VAL A 110 -11.25 -1.51 8.40
N ALA A 111 -10.12 -1.77 9.04
CA ALA A 111 -9.10 -0.76 9.29
C ALA A 111 -8.17 -0.60 8.08
N ILE A 112 -7.61 0.60 7.92
CA ILE A 112 -6.65 0.90 6.87
C ILE A 112 -5.32 1.25 7.55
N ALA A 113 -4.28 0.47 7.26
CA ALA A 113 -2.95 0.65 7.82
C ALA A 113 -1.99 1.21 6.75
N GLY A 114 -1.23 2.26 7.09
CA GLY A 114 -0.15 2.73 6.22
C GLY A 114 1.01 1.75 6.21
N SER A 115 1.47 1.34 5.03
CA SER A 115 2.66 0.50 4.87
C SER A 115 3.89 1.38 4.73
N ILE A 116 4.91 1.19 5.56
CA ILE A 116 6.15 1.97 5.56
C ILE A 116 7.31 0.99 5.41
N ALA A 117 8.00 1.01 4.27
CA ALA A 117 9.21 0.22 4.09
C ALA A 117 10.37 0.77 4.93
N PRO A 118 11.29 -0.10 5.38
CA PRO A 118 12.57 0.36 5.91
C PRO A 118 13.34 1.13 4.84
N THR A 119 14.12 2.13 5.27
CA THR A 119 15.00 2.87 4.37
C THR A 119 16.20 1.99 3.98
N THR A 120 16.05 1.15 2.97
CA THR A 120 17.19 0.54 2.30
C THR A 120 17.66 1.45 1.18
N ILE A 121 18.71 2.23 1.45
CA ILE A 121 19.59 2.71 0.38
C ILE A 121 20.28 1.45 -0.12
N THR A 122 19.77 0.81 -1.17
CA THR A 122 20.62 -0.14 -1.91
C THR A 122 21.65 0.74 -2.62
N PRO A 123 22.93 0.76 -2.22
CA PRO A 123 23.92 1.47 -3.01
C PRO A 123 23.85 0.85 -4.41
N HIS A 124 23.57 1.68 -5.41
CA HIS A 124 23.70 1.26 -6.79
C HIS A 124 25.12 0.67 -6.95
N PRO A 125 25.31 -0.54 -7.49
CA PRO A 125 26.63 -1.16 -7.58
C PRO A 125 27.66 -0.35 -8.38
N LYS A 126 27.25 0.77 -9.00
CA LYS A 126 28.10 1.70 -9.73
C LYS A 126 27.74 3.16 -9.50
N GLY A 127 27.91 3.69 -8.28
CA GLY A 127 27.75 5.12 -8.09
C GLY A 127 28.31 5.61 -6.77
N GLY A 128 29.54 6.13 -6.78
CA GLY A 128 30.19 6.81 -5.66
C GLY A 128 29.57 8.17 -5.31
N GLY A 129 28.24 8.25 -5.25
CA GLY A 129 27.52 9.41 -4.74
C GLY A 129 27.39 9.30 -3.23
N LYS A 130 27.82 10.36 -2.52
CA LYS A 130 27.67 10.44 -1.05
C LYS A 130 26.18 10.33 -0.66
N PRO A 131 25.85 9.63 0.44
CA PRO A 131 24.54 9.84 1.05
C PRO A 131 24.48 11.28 1.56
N PHE A 132 23.31 11.89 1.39
CA PHE A 132 22.86 13.23 1.81
C PHE A 132 23.86 14.11 2.57
#